data_AF-N9P0L4-F1
#
_entry.id   AF-N9P0L4-F1
#
_cell.length_a   1.000
_cell.length_b   1.000
_cell.length_c   1.000
_cell.angle_alpha   90.00
_cell.angle_beta   90.00
_cell.angle_gamma   90.00
#
_symmetry.space_group_name_H-M   'P 1'
#
loop_
_entity.id
_entity.type
_entity.pdbx_description
1 polymer ?
#
loop_
_entity_poly.entity_id
_entity_poly.type
_entity_poly.pdbx_seq_one_letter_code
_entity_poly.pdbx_strand_id
1 'polypeptide(L)'
;MNNQAYDQKNSEDYETNTLSINKALLEIEQDPKLKATIAQLSKMTGIHRNTITNRDWPIHKLKEIKDKRKLKNEESKNHMVVNEISLGEKLVLTQNEGKRPLNTPYEFIL
;
A
#
# COMPACT_ATOMS: atom_id res chain seq x y z
N MET A 1 -9.30 -43.70 27.93
CA MET A 1 -8.63 -42.86 26.92
C MET A 1 -8.75 -41.42 27.39
N ASN A 2 -7.65 -40.78 27.77
CA ASN A 2 -7.67 -39.46 28.42
C ASN A 2 -7.77 -38.35 27.35
N ASN A 3 -8.99 -38.03 26.91
CA ASN A 3 -9.24 -36.97 25.92
C ASN A 3 -8.78 -35.58 26.39
N GLN A 4 -8.79 -35.33 27.71
CA GLN A 4 -8.53 -34.00 28.27
C GLN A 4 -7.11 -33.48 27.96
N ALA A 5 -6.11 -34.36 27.91
CA ALA A 5 -4.73 -33.97 27.59
C ALA A 5 -4.53 -33.62 26.11
N TYR A 6 -5.27 -34.28 25.21
CA TYR A 6 -5.26 -33.99 23.78
C TYR A 6 -6.02 -32.69 23.47
N ASP A 7 -7.14 -32.47 24.15
CA ASP A 7 -7.94 -31.26 23.99
C ASP A 7 -7.16 -30.01 24.42
N GLN A 8 -6.42 -30.09 25.53
CA GLN A 8 -5.59 -28.97 26.01
C GLN A 8 -4.45 -28.65 25.04
N LYS A 9 -3.70 -29.66 24.60
CA LYS A 9 -2.58 -29.46 23.67
C LYS A 9 -3.04 -28.88 22.32
N ASN A 10 -4.18 -29.35 21.81
CA ASN A 10 -4.76 -28.81 20.57
C ASN A 10 -5.15 -27.33 20.71
N SER A 11 -5.64 -26.92 21.88
CA SER A 11 -5.94 -25.51 22.15
C SER A 11 -4.68 -24.66 22.20
N GLU A 12 -3.63 -25.12 22.88
CA GLU A 12 -2.35 -24.40 22.97
C GLU A 12 -1.69 -24.23 21.59
N ASP A 13 -1.72 -25.28 20.76
CA ASP A 13 -1.24 -25.23 19.38
C ASP A 13 -2.10 -24.29 18.53
N TYR A 14 -3.42 -24.24 18.77
CA TYR A 14 -4.31 -23.33 18.05
C TYR A 14 -3.97 -21.87 18.34
N GLU A 15 -3.80 -21.51 19.62
CA GLU A 15 -3.46 -20.16 20.05
C GLU A 15 -2.07 -19.73 19.58
N THR A 16 -1.08 -20.61 19.74
CA THR A 16 0.31 -20.35 19.27
C THR A 16 0.35 -20.05 17.78
N ASN A 17 -0.41 -20.82 16.99
CA ASN A 17 -0.55 -20.59 15.55
C ASN A 17 -1.27 -19.26 15.26
N THR A 18 -2.34 -18.94 15.99
CA THR A 18 -3.07 -17.67 15.82
C THR A 18 -2.14 -16.47 16.05
N LEU A 19 -1.36 -16.48 17.15
CA LEU A 19 -0.40 -15.42 17.46
C LEU A 19 0.69 -15.28 16.40
N SER A 20 1.23 -16.40 15.93
CA SER A 20 2.27 -16.42 14.89
C SER A 20 1.76 -15.85 13.57
N ILE A 21 0.54 -16.22 13.16
CA ILE A 21 -0.10 -15.69 11.94
C ILE A 21 -0.35 -14.18 12.08
N ASN A 22 -0.87 -13.72 13.22
CA ASN A 22 -1.13 -12.30 13.47
C ASN A 22 0.15 -11.46 13.39
N LYS A 23 1.23 -11.92 14.03
CA LYS A 23 2.52 -11.23 13.99
C LYS A 23 3.05 -11.09 12.56
N ALA A 24 3.00 -12.19 11.79
CA ALA A 24 3.46 -12.18 10.40
C ALA A 24 2.57 -11.29 9.49
N LEU A 25 1.26 -11.23 9.75
CA LEU A 25 0.37 -10.32 9.01
C LEU A 25 0.68 -8.84 9.29
N LEU A 26 0.98 -8.49 10.54
CA LEU A 26 1.39 -7.12 10.89
C LEU A 26 2.71 -6.74 10.21
N GLU A 27 3.68 -7.65 10.18
CA GLU A 27 4.95 -7.44 9.49
C GLU A 27 4.75 -7.27 7.98
N ILE A 28 3.89 -8.09 7.37
CA ILE A 28 3.47 -7.90 5.97
C ILE A 28 2.78 -6.55 5.80
N GLU A 29 1.89 -6.11 6.70
CA GLU A 29 1.23 -4.81 6.56
C GLU A 29 2.23 -3.64 6.59
N GLN A 30 3.25 -3.73 7.43
CA GLN A 30 4.27 -2.69 7.63
C GLN A 30 5.32 -2.64 6.52
N ASP A 31 5.72 -3.78 5.94
CA ASP A 31 6.75 -3.84 4.89
C ASP A 31 6.14 -4.06 3.49
N PRO A 32 6.10 -3.03 2.62
CA PRO A 32 5.61 -3.15 1.25
C PRO A 32 6.38 -4.16 0.38
N LYS A 33 7.63 -4.48 0.73
CA LYS A 33 8.47 -5.46 -0.01
C LYS A 33 7.95 -6.88 0.18
N LEU A 34 7.33 -7.17 1.33
CA LEU A 34 6.71 -8.46 1.59
C LEU A 34 5.42 -8.60 0.81
N LYS A 35 5.28 -9.69 0.06
CA LYS A 35 4.05 -9.97 -0.70
C LYS A 35 2.95 -10.38 0.27
N ALA A 36 1.79 -9.73 0.19
CA ALA A 36 0.60 -10.13 0.95
C ALA A 36 -0.04 -11.40 0.35
N THR A 37 0.60 -12.56 0.52
CA THR A 37 0.12 -13.86 0.01
C THR A 37 0.20 -14.95 1.07
N ILE A 38 -0.63 -15.99 0.91
CA ILE A 38 -0.63 -17.16 1.80
C ILE A 38 0.72 -17.87 1.75
N ALA A 39 1.38 -17.93 0.58
CA ALA A 39 2.70 -18.53 0.43
C ALA A 39 3.77 -17.79 1.25
N GLN A 40 3.73 -16.46 1.25
CA GLN A 40 4.64 -15.65 2.08
C GLN A 40 4.35 -15.86 3.57
N LEU A 41 3.07 -15.85 3.96
CA LEU A 41 2.65 -16.07 5.33
C LEU A 41 3.07 -17.46 5.86
N SER A 42 2.93 -18.50 5.03
CA SER A 42 3.38 -19.85 5.32
C SER A 42 4.91 -19.91 5.48
N LYS A 43 5.66 -19.22 4.62
CA LYS A 43 7.13 -19.12 4.74
C LYS A 43 7.58 -18.40 6.02
N MET A 44 6.87 -17.34 6.42
CA MET A 44 7.22 -16.54 7.61
C MET A 44 6.89 -17.26 8.92
N THR A 45 5.78 -17.99 8.94
CA THR A 45 5.29 -18.64 10.17
C THR A 45 5.71 -20.10 10.30
N GLY A 46 6.15 -20.74 9.20
CA GLY A 46 6.35 -22.19 9.12
C GLY A 46 5.04 -23.00 9.11
N ILE A 47 3.88 -22.34 9.19
CA ILE A 47 2.57 -22.99 9.23
C ILE A 47 2.16 -23.38 7.81
N HIS A 48 1.65 -24.59 7.65
CA HIS A 48 1.20 -25.07 6.35
C HIS A 48 0.03 -24.24 5.81
N ARG A 49 0.02 -23.99 4.49
CA ARG A 49 -1.01 -23.17 3.83
C ARG A 49 -2.44 -23.61 4.15
N ASN A 50 -2.72 -24.92 4.22
CA ASN A 50 -4.08 -25.41 4.51
C ASN A 50 -4.52 -25.03 5.93
N THR A 51 -3.61 -25.06 6.90
CA THR A 51 -3.88 -24.64 8.28
C THR A 51 -4.22 -23.16 8.36
N ILE A 52 -3.61 -22.34 7.50
CA ILE A 52 -3.91 -20.91 7.37
C ILE A 52 -5.24 -20.71 6.64
N THR A 53 -5.46 -21.42 5.53
CA THR A 53 -6.66 -21.31 4.69
C THR A 53 -7.92 -21.73 5.46
N ASN A 54 -7.87 -22.79 6.26
CA ASN A 54 -9.00 -23.29 7.04
C ASN A 54 -9.50 -22.30 8.11
N ARG A 55 -8.77 -21.21 8.37
CA ARG A 55 -9.14 -20.20 9.37
C ARG A 55 -9.86 -18.99 8.78
N ASP A 56 -9.91 -18.86 7.46
CA ASP A 56 -10.54 -17.78 6.65
C ASP A 56 -10.06 -16.34 6.92
N TRP A 57 -10.02 -15.88 8.17
CA TRP A 57 -9.60 -14.54 8.58
C TRP A 57 -8.21 -14.13 8.04
N PRO A 58 -7.19 -15.02 7.91
CA PRO A 58 -5.90 -14.61 7.36
C PRO A 58 -6.03 -14.21 5.88
N ILE A 59 -6.94 -14.87 5.14
CA ILE A 59 -7.19 -14.59 3.73
C ILE A 59 -7.81 -13.20 3.57
N HIS A 60 -8.82 -12.89 4.39
CA HIS A 60 -9.46 -11.58 4.41
C HIS A 60 -8.45 -10.47 4.74
N LYS A 61 -7.60 -10.67 5.77
CA LYS A 61 -6.56 -9.69 6.11
C LYS A 61 -5.52 -9.49 5.01
N LEU A 62 -5.06 -10.56 4.36
CA LEU A 62 -4.16 -10.42 3.21
C LEU A 62 -4.80 -9.64 2.07
N LYS A 63 -6.10 -9.81 1.84
CA LYS A 63 -6.85 -9.04 0.84
C LYS A 63 -6.93 -7.56 1.21
N GLU A 64 -7.30 -7.25 2.46
CA GLU A 64 -7.33 -5.86 2.96
C GLU A 64 -5.98 -5.17 2.78
N ILE A 65 -4.87 -5.84 3.11
CA ILE A 65 -3.52 -5.28 2.95
C ILE A 65 -3.22 -4.98 1.48
N LYS A 66 -3.60 -5.88 0.55
CA LYS A 66 -3.44 -5.62 -0.89
C LYS A 66 -4.24 -4.40 -1.35
N ASP A 67 -5.50 -4.32 -0.91
CA ASP A 67 -6.41 -3.24 -1.31
C ASP A 67 -5.89 -1.89 -0.78
N LYS A 68 -5.45 -1.82 0.49
CA LYS A 68 -4.80 -0.63 1.07
C LYS A 68 -3.57 -0.18 0.28
N ARG A 69 -2.70 -1.12 -0.10
CA ARG A 69 -1.50 -0.82 -0.89
C ARG A 69 -1.84 -0.30 -2.29
N LYS A 70 -2.87 -0.87 -2.92
CA LYS A 70 -3.34 -0.41 -4.23
C LYS A 70 -3.84 1.03 -4.14
N LEU A 71 -4.70 1.33 -3.16
CA LEU A 71 -5.23 2.68 -2.96
C LEU A 71 -4.12 3.71 -2.77
N LYS A 72 -3.14 3.43 -1.89
CA LYS A 72 -1.99 4.33 -1.66
C LYS A 72 -1.18 4.59 -2.93
N ASN A 73 -1.00 3.57 -3.78
CA ASN A 73 -0.29 3.71 -5.04
C ASN A 73 -1.07 4.56 -6.04
N GLU A 74 -2.38 4.40 -6.14
CA GLU A 74 -3.22 5.22 -7.03
C GLU A 74 -3.28 6.68 -6.56
N GLU A 75 -3.40 6.94 -5.25
CA GLU A 75 -3.30 8.29 -4.68
C GLU A 75 -1.97 8.96 -5.02
N SER A 76 -0.87 8.23 -4.88
CA SER A 76 0.46 8.73 -5.21
C SER A 76 0.59 9.09 -6.70
N LYS A 77 0.06 8.24 -7.60
CA LYS A 77 0.05 8.51 -9.04
C LYS A 77 -0.79 9.75 -9.38
N ASN A 78 -1.99 9.86 -8.82
CA ASN A 78 -2.87 11.00 -9.05
C ASN A 78 -2.20 12.31 -8.60
N HIS A 79 -1.51 12.31 -7.45
CA HIS A 79 -0.76 13.48 -6.99
C HIS A 79 0.39 13.85 -7.93
N MET A 80 1.14 12.86 -8.44
CA MET A 80 2.22 13.10 -9.41
C MET A 80 1.69 13.72 -10.71
N VAL A 81 0.59 13.20 -11.25
CA VAL A 81 -0.04 13.72 -12.48
C VAL A 81 -0.50 15.17 -12.29
N VAL A 82 -1.16 15.49 -11.18
CA VAL A 82 -1.59 16.87 -10.87
C VAL A 82 -0.40 17.83 -10.75
N ASN A 83 0.70 17.38 -10.13
CA ASN A 83 1.91 18.18 -10.01
C ASN A 83 2.60 18.45 -11.37
N GLU A 84 2.67 17.44 -12.24
CA GLU A 84 3.21 17.58 -13.60
C GLU A 84 2.39 18.57 -14.45
N ILE A 85 1.06 18.51 -14.36
CA ILE A 85 0.16 19.45 -15.05
C ILE A 85 0.42 20.89 -14.55
N SER A 86 0.47 21.09 -13.23
CA SER A 86 0.74 22.41 -12.63
C SER A 86 2.11 22.98 -13.04
N LEU A 87 3.14 22.14 -13.11
CA LEU A 87 4.46 22.54 -13.61
C LEU A 87 4.42 22.94 -15.08
N GLY A 88 3.69 22.18 -15.91
CA GLY A 88 3.46 22.50 -17.31
C GLY A 88 2.77 23.86 -17.51
N GLU A 89 1.71 24.13 -16.75
CA GLU A 89 0.99 25.42 -16.79
C GLU A 89 1.90 26.59 -16.39
N LYS A 90 2.70 26.44 -15.34
CA LYS A 90 3.68 27.46 -14.90
C LYS A 90 4.74 27.75 -15.96
N LEU A 91 5.26 26.71 -16.62
CA LEU A 91 6.25 26.88 -17.70
C LEU A 91 5.68 27.67 -18.87
N VAL A 92 4.45 27.37 -19.29
CA VAL A 92 3.77 28.10 -20.37
C VAL A 92 3.61 29.58 -20.01
N LEU A 93 3.23 29.92 -18.77
CA LEU A 93 3.10 31.31 -18.33
C LEU A 93 4.45 32.06 -18.38
N THR A 94 5.53 31.46 -17.88
CA THR A 94 6.87 32.09 -17.89
C THR A 94 7.43 32.33 -19.30
N GLN A 95 7.10 31.45 -20.26
CA GLN A 95 7.53 31.62 -21.67
C GLN A 95 6.83 32.79 -22.38
N ASN A 96 5.62 33.14 -21.93
CA ASN A 96 4.85 34.26 -22.48
C ASN A 96 5.27 35.62 -21.88
N GLU A 97 5.76 35.64 -20.64
CA GLU A 97 6.21 36.88 -19.97
C GLU A 97 7.53 37.45 -20.51
N GLY A 98 8.36 36.62 -21.18
CA GLY A 98 9.61 37.02 -21.83
C GLY A 98 9.45 37.78 -23.15
N LYS A 99 8.22 37.92 -23.67
CA LYS A 99 7.92 38.65 -24.92
C LYS A 99 7.22 39.99 -24.70
N ARG A 100 7.50 40.70 -23.61
CA ARG A 100 7.07 42.10 -23.49
C ARG A 100 7.84 42.95 -24.50
N PRO A 101 7.18 43.56 -25.51
CA PRO A 101 7.87 44.44 -26.43
C PRO A 101 8.38 45.66 -25.66
N LEU A 102 9.70 45.80 -25.58
CA LEU A 102 10.34 47.06 -25.23
C LEU A 102 10.12 48.02 -26.40
N ASN A 103 9.06 48.81 -26.38
CA ASN A 103 9.05 50.07 -27.13
C ASN A 103 8.27 51.16 -26.39
N THR A 104 8.99 52.26 -26.15
CA THR A 104 8.60 53.49 -25.46
C THR A 104 8.14 54.55 -26.51
N PRO A 105 8.02 55.86 -26.24
CA PRO A 105 6.74 56.58 -26.39
C PRO A 105 6.81 57.76 -27.38
N TYR A 106 5.95 57.85 -28.40
CA TYR A 106 5.68 59.13 -29.08
C TYR A 106 4.25 59.19 -29.62
N GLU A 107 3.37 59.84 -28.84
CA GLU A 107 2.13 60.44 -29.32
C GLU A 107 2.50 61.63 -30.21
N PHE A 108 2.37 61.48 -31.53
CA PHE A 108 2.49 62.58 -32.49
C PHE A 108 1.14 63.31 -32.54
N ILE A 109 1.12 64.51 -31.97
CA ILE A 109 0.05 65.50 -32.09
C ILE A 109 0.04 66.01 -33.55
N LEU A 110 -1.12 65.96 -34.20
CA LEU A 110 -1.49 66.84 -35.31
C LEU A 110 -2.89 67.39 -35.06
#